data_AF-A0A1Q3K151-F1
#
_entry.id   AF-A0A1Q3K151-F1
#
_cell.length_a   1.000
_cell.length_b   1.000
_cell.length_c   1.000
_cell.angle_alpha   90.00
_cell.angle_beta   90.00
_cell.angle_gamma   90.00
#
_symmetry.space_group_name_H-M   'P 1'
#
loop_
_entity.id
_entity.type
_entity.pdbx_description
1 polymer ?
#
loop_
_entity_poly.entity_id
_entity_poly.type
_entity_poly.pdbx_seq_one_letter_code
_entity_poly.pdbx_strand_id
1 'polypeptide(L)'
;MVQSRPTFSPRGIRIDLRFPYLNKELARAWDYLILASPKLRNSDGFRFDLVDITRQVLSNHAVSIHTQLTDAYNKNDLERFKKFASDFITLIDDLDELTGTREDFLLGRCIEDAKKHGTNEAEKALYERNARNLITTWGDKDNRLHEYSARQWNGLLRSFYKPRWEQFFADAENSLLKNEKFNQDAFVSRIRNWEWNWVNGRELFRTEASGDPVEVSLKMFRKYHHIIMAAEEPEKQPSTQLANIP
;
A
#
# COMPACT_ATOMS: atom_id res chain seq x y z
N MET A 1 -3.27 2.15 -4.84
CA MET A 1 -2.79 3.48 -4.40
C MET A 1 -1.54 3.39 -3.53
N VAL A 2 -1.59 2.84 -2.30
CA VAL A 2 -0.43 2.86 -1.37
C VAL A 2 0.87 2.29 -1.95
N GLN A 3 0.79 1.33 -2.87
CA GLN A 3 1.93 0.70 -3.50
C GLN A 3 2.56 1.50 -4.66
N SER A 4 1.85 2.44 -5.27
CA SER A 4 2.37 3.12 -6.46
C SER A 4 3.51 4.06 -6.09
N ARG A 5 4.45 4.28 -7.02
CA ARG A 5 5.33 5.43 -6.92
C ARG A 5 4.50 6.72 -6.83
N PRO A 6 4.75 7.61 -5.86
CA PRO A 6 3.88 8.77 -5.61
C PRO A 6 3.77 9.74 -6.79
N THR A 7 2.55 10.23 -7.01
CA THR A 7 2.20 11.25 -8.00
C THR A 7 0.84 11.85 -7.68
N PHE A 8 0.56 13.06 -8.16
CA PHE A 8 -0.79 13.66 -8.14
C PHE A 8 -1.69 13.13 -9.28
N SER A 9 -1.13 12.43 -10.27
CA SER A 9 -1.92 11.87 -11.37
C SER A 9 -2.82 10.73 -10.88
N PRO A 10 -4.12 10.72 -11.24
CA PRO A 10 -5.01 9.58 -10.96
C PRO A 10 -4.69 8.35 -11.83
N ARG A 11 -3.85 8.51 -12.86
CA ARG A 11 -3.29 7.42 -13.64
C ARG A 11 -1.88 7.14 -13.15
N GLY A 12 -1.74 6.22 -12.20
CA GLY A 12 -0.45 5.60 -11.94
C GLY A 12 0.01 4.86 -13.20
N ILE A 13 1.33 4.76 -13.43
CA ILE A 13 1.87 4.11 -14.65
C ILE A 13 1.47 2.62 -14.73
N ARG A 14 1.24 1.96 -13.58
CA ARG A 14 0.93 0.51 -13.52
C ARG A 14 -0.25 0.12 -12.65
N ILE A 15 -0.64 0.97 -11.69
CA ILE A 15 -1.78 0.69 -10.82
C ILE A 15 -2.92 1.59 -11.29
N ASP A 16 -3.90 1.00 -11.97
CA ASP A 16 -5.17 1.67 -12.23
C ASP A 16 -5.91 1.81 -10.91
N LEU A 17 -6.28 3.05 -10.58
CA LEU A 17 -6.89 3.42 -9.31
C LEU A 17 -8.43 3.41 -9.42
N ARG A 18 -8.95 2.95 -10.56
CA ARG A 18 -10.38 2.79 -10.85
C ARG A 18 -10.75 1.33 -10.71
N PHE A 19 -11.76 1.06 -9.89
CA PHE A 19 -12.29 -0.29 -9.69
C PHE A 19 -13.59 -0.46 -10.48
N PRO A 20 -13.89 -1.67 -10.99
CA PRO A 20 -15.17 -1.94 -11.66
C PRO A 20 -16.34 -2.09 -10.67
N TYR A 21 -16.13 -1.75 -9.40
CA TYR A 21 -17.09 -1.85 -8.30
C TYR A 21 -16.90 -0.66 -7.34
N LEU A 22 -17.90 -0.41 -6.50
CA LEU A 22 -17.84 0.64 -5.47
C LEU A 22 -17.22 0.07 -4.20
N ASN A 23 -16.36 0.84 -3.52
CA ASN A 23 -15.77 0.39 -2.26
C ASN A 23 -16.83 0.23 -1.17
N LYS A 24 -17.91 1.02 -1.20
CA LYS A 24 -19.09 0.83 -0.33
C LYS A 24 -19.75 -0.54 -0.49
N GLU A 25 -19.73 -1.13 -1.68
CA GLU A 25 -20.27 -2.48 -1.88
C GLU A 25 -19.37 -3.52 -1.20
N LEU A 26 -18.05 -3.36 -1.30
CA LEU A 26 -17.10 -4.22 -0.59
C LEU A 26 -17.18 -4.00 0.94
N ALA A 27 -17.39 -2.77 1.40
CA ALA A 27 -17.59 -2.45 2.81
C ALA A 27 -18.85 -3.12 3.39
N ARG A 28 -19.91 -3.31 2.59
CA ARG A 28 -21.07 -4.12 3.01
C ARG A 28 -20.73 -5.60 3.16
N ALA A 29 -19.88 -6.16 2.31
CA ALA A 29 -19.38 -7.52 2.50
C ALA A 29 -18.54 -7.62 3.79
N TRP A 30 -17.74 -6.59 4.07
CA TRP A 30 -16.98 -6.47 5.31
C TRP A 30 -17.87 -6.43 6.55
N ASP A 31 -19.02 -5.75 6.52
CA ASP A 31 -20.03 -5.79 7.60
C ASP A 31 -20.41 -7.23 7.98
N TYR A 32 -20.74 -8.05 6.98
CA TYR A 32 -21.15 -9.44 7.21
C TYR A 32 -20.01 -10.29 7.78
N LEU A 33 -18.77 -10.09 7.33
CA LEU A 33 -17.60 -10.78 7.90
C LEU A 33 -17.38 -10.37 9.37
N ILE A 34 -17.50 -9.10 9.69
CA ILE A 34 -17.39 -8.60 11.05
C ILE A 34 -18.50 -9.17 11.95
N LEU A 35 -19.73 -9.23 11.47
CA LEU A 35 -20.86 -9.86 12.18
C LEU A 35 -20.67 -11.37 12.40
N ALA A 36 -20.04 -12.07 11.45
CA ALA A 36 -19.75 -13.49 11.56
C ALA A 36 -18.55 -13.79 12.48
N SER A 37 -17.70 -12.79 12.75
CA SER A 37 -16.43 -12.98 13.46
C SER A 37 -16.55 -13.65 14.83
N PRO A 38 -17.56 -13.41 15.70
CA PRO A 38 -17.63 -14.10 16.99
C PRO A 38 -17.79 -15.61 16.84
N LYS A 39 -18.48 -16.07 15.79
CA LYS A 39 -18.70 -17.50 15.51
C LYS A 39 -17.54 -18.16 14.78
N LEU A 40 -16.88 -17.43 13.88
CA LEU A 40 -15.88 -17.98 12.96
C LEU A 40 -14.43 -17.65 13.35
N ARG A 41 -14.18 -16.92 14.44
CA ARG A 41 -12.84 -16.43 14.84
C ARG A 41 -11.75 -17.50 14.92
N ASN A 42 -12.09 -18.76 15.17
CA ASN A 42 -11.13 -19.86 15.30
C ASN A 42 -10.81 -20.56 13.96
N SER A 43 -11.55 -20.26 12.89
CA SER A 43 -11.29 -20.82 11.56
C SER A 43 -10.14 -20.06 10.89
N ASP A 44 -9.10 -20.79 10.46
CA ASP A 44 -7.92 -20.18 9.83
C ASP A 44 -8.28 -19.47 8.51
N GLY A 45 -9.06 -20.13 7.66
CA GLY A 45 -9.53 -19.55 6.39
C GLY A 45 -10.36 -18.28 6.62
N PHE A 46 -11.25 -18.28 7.62
CA PHE A 46 -12.01 -17.07 7.96
C PHE A 46 -11.11 -15.93 8.42
N ARG A 47 -10.09 -16.21 9.24
CA ARG A 47 -9.12 -15.18 9.69
C ARG A 47 -8.35 -14.59 8.53
N PHE A 48 -7.96 -15.42 7.56
CA PHE A 48 -7.33 -14.96 6.33
C PHE A 48 -8.26 -14.05 5.52
N ASP A 49 -9.47 -14.52 5.22
CA ASP A 49 -10.47 -13.78 4.42
C ASP A 49 -10.85 -12.45 5.08
N LEU A 50 -11.01 -12.44 6.40
CA LEU A 50 -11.31 -11.21 7.15
C LEU A 50 -10.18 -10.19 7.02
N VAL A 51 -8.92 -10.60 7.17
CA VAL A 51 -7.77 -9.72 6.99
C VAL A 51 -7.68 -9.24 5.54
N ASP A 52 -7.91 -10.12 4.58
CA ASP A 52 -7.78 -9.79 3.15
C ASP A 52 -8.85 -8.79 2.69
N ILE A 53 -10.11 -9.01 3.08
CA ILE A 53 -11.20 -8.07 2.78
C ILE A 53 -11.00 -6.74 3.51
N THR A 54 -10.57 -6.76 4.78
CA THR A 54 -10.23 -5.54 5.51
C THR A 54 -9.12 -4.77 4.78
N ARG A 55 -8.05 -5.46 4.38
CA ARG A 55 -6.92 -4.89 3.62
C ARG A 55 -7.39 -4.27 2.30
N GLN A 56 -8.28 -4.94 1.56
CA GLN A 56 -8.79 -4.45 0.28
C GLN A 56 -9.67 -3.19 0.46
N VAL A 57 -10.59 -3.20 1.44
CA VAL A 57 -11.46 -2.04 1.73
C VAL A 57 -10.64 -0.80 2.10
N LEU A 58 -9.61 -0.97 2.94
CA LEU A 58 -8.68 0.10 3.30
C LEU A 58 -7.82 0.57 2.11
N SER A 59 -7.37 -0.38 1.29
CA SER A 59 -6.58 -0.06 0.08
C SER A 59 -7.36 0.75 -0.95
N ASN A 60 -8.66 0.48 -1.07
CA ASN A 60 -9.57 1.26 -1.89
C ASN A 60 -9.79 2.66 -1.26
N HIS A 61 -9.94 2.74 0.06
CA HIS A 61 -10.09 4.02 0.76
C HIS A 61 -8.88 4.95 0.54
N ALA A 62 -7.67 4.41 0.39
CA ALA A 62 -6.48 5.20 0.04
C ALA A 62 -6.66 6.02 -1.25
N VAL A 63 -7.47 5.56 -2.22
CA VAL A 63 -7.78 6.31 -3.45
C VAL A 63 -8.61 7.56 -3.13
N SER A 64 -9.57 7.45 -2.20
CA SER A 64 -10.38 8.58 -1.76
C SER A 64 -9.54 9.62 -1.02
N ILE A 65 -8.65 9.20 -0.11
CA ILE A 65 -7.73 10.12 0.58
C ILE A 65 -6.81 10.82 -0.42
N HIS A 66 -6.22 10.08 -1.36
CA HIS A 66 -5.34 10.65 -2.38
C HIS A 66 -6.07 11.65 -3.29
N THR A 67 -7.34 11.40 -3.63
CA THR A 67 -8.17 12.32 -4.40
C THR A 67 -8.34 13.65 -3.66
N GLN A 68 -8.70 13.58 -2.36
CA GLN A 68 -8.85 14.76 -1.50
C GLN A 68 -7.52 15.51 -1.30
N LEU A 69 -6.42 14.77 -1.14
CA LEU A 69 -5.07 15.33 -1.05
C LEU A 69 -4.67 16.07 -2.33
N THR A 70 -4.95 15.48 -3.49
CA THR A 70 -4.66 16.08 -4.80
C THR A 70 -5.49 17.34 -5.02
N ASP A 71 -6.77 17.32 -4.66
CA ASP A 71 -7.65 18.47 -4.75
C ASP A 71 -7.19 19.62 -3.82
N ALA A 72 -6.78 19.30 -2.59
CA ALA A 72 -6.21 20.27 -1.66
C ALA A 72 -4.91 20.89 -2.20
N TYR A 73 -4.01 20.08 -2.76
CA TYR A 73 -2.78 20.56 -3.40
C TYR A 73 -3.09 21.51 -4.56
N ASN A 74 -4.01 21.13 -5.46
CA ASN A 74 -4.39 21.95 -6.62
C ASN A 74 -5.05 23.28 -6.23
N LYS A 75 -5.73 23.33 -5.08
CA LYS A 75 -6.36 24.54 -4.53
C LYS A 75 -5.42 25.37 -3.67
N ASN A 76 -4.14 24.98 -3.54
CA ASN A 76 -3.18 25.57 -2.62
C ASN A 76 -3.66 25.60 -1.15
N ASP A 77 -4.45 24.62 -0.74
CA ASP A 77 -4.96 24.47 0.62
C ASP A 77 -3.98 23.65 1.46
N LEU A 78 -3.02 24.34 2.07
CA LEU A 78 -1.95 23.73 2.86
C LEU A 78 -2.47 22.91 4.06
N GLU A 79 -3.47 23.43 4.77
CA GLU A 79 -4.02 22.79 5.97
C GLU A 79 -4.73 21.48 5.61
N ARG A 80 -5.57 21.49 4.57
CA ARG A 80 -6.21 20.26 4.09
C ARG A 80 -5.20 19.29 3.51
N PHE A 81 -4.19 19.77 2.78
CA PHE A 81 -3.13 18.92 2.25
C PHE A 81 -2.40 18.17 3.37
N LYS A 82 -1.96 18.89 4.41
CA LYS A 82 -1.30 18.30 5.59
C LYS A 82 -2.16 17.25 6.29
N LYS A 83 -3.44 17.57 6.48
CA LYS A 83 -4.40 16.63 7.08
C LYS A 83 -4.48 15.33 6.28
N PHE A 84 -4.75 15.41 4.97
CA PHE A 84 -4.90 14.20 4.16
C PHE A 84 -3.58 13.45 3.95
N ALA A 85 -2.44 14.14 3.95
CA ALA A 85 -1.13 13.49 3.94
C ALA A 85 -0.92 12.66 5.21
N SER A 86 -1.25 13.23 6.38
CA SER A 86 -1.20 12.51 7.66
C SER A 86 -2.17 11.32 7.71
N ASP A 87 -3.41 11.50 7.24
CA ASP A 87 -4.40 10.43 7.14
C ASP A 87 -3.91 9.29 6.24
N PHE A 88 -3.25 9.62 5.12
CA PHE A 88 -2.70 8.65 4.18
C PHE A 88 -1.54 7.84 4.78
N ILE A 89 -0.61 8.51 5.49
CA ILE A 89 0.48 7.81 6.17
C ILE A 89 -0.05 6.91 7.29
N THR A 90 -1.02 7.42 8.07
CA THR A 90 -1.70 6.63 9.12
C THR A 90 -2.38 5.39 8.54
N LEU A 91 -3.00 5.50 7.37
CA LEU A 91 -3.60 4.35 6.68
C LEU A 91 -2.54 3.30 6.28
N ILE A 92 -1.34 3.70 5.89
CA ILE A 92 -0.25 2.75 5.59
C ILE A 92 0.21 2.03 6.87
N ASP A 93 0.34 2.75 7.99
CA ASP A 93 0.69 2.15 9.28
C ASP A 93 -0.36 1.12 9.73
N ASP A 94 -1.63 1.46 9.59
CA ASP A 94 -2.75 0.56 9.93
C ASP A 94 -2.82 -0.68 9.01
N LEU A 95 -2.51 -0.51 7.70
CA LEU A 95 -2.34 -1.63 6.78
C LEU A 95 -1.14 -2.51 7.14
N ASP A 96 -0.02 -1.92 7.59
CA ASP A 96 1.16 -2.68 8.05
C ASP A 96 0.82 -3.46 9.33
N GLU A 97 0.11 -2.86 10.28
CA GLU A 97 -0.37 -3.54 11.49
C GLU A 97 -1.29 -4.70 11.15
N LEU A 98 -2.31 -4.47 10.31
CA LEU A 98 -3.27 -5.49 9.89
C LEU A 98 -2.60 -6.68 9.21
N THR A 99 -1.72 -6.42 8.24
CA THR A 99 -0.98 -7.47 7.52
C THR A 99 0.01 -8.20 8.43
N GLY A 100 0.46 -7.59 9.52
CA GLY A 100 1.33 -8.21 10.52
C GLY A 100 0.67 -9.33 11.33
N THR A 101 -0.66 -9.47 11.27
CA THR A 101 -1.42 -10.49 12.02
C THR A 101 -1.44 -11.86 11.34
N ARG A 102 -0.95 -11.97 10.10
CA ARG A 102 -0.95 -13.20 9.30
C ARG A 102 0.43 -13.45 8.72
N GLU A 103 0.88 -14.70 8.84
CA GLU A 103 2.16 -15.15 8.28
C GLU A 103 2.23 -15.00 6.75
N ASP A 104 1.07 -15.14 6.09
CA ASP A 104 0.87 -15.04 4.64
C ASP A 104 1.27 -13.67 4.06
N PHE A 105 1.30 -12.64 4.89
CA PHE A 105 1.58 -11.26 4.50
C PHE A 105 2.88 -10.71 5.09
N LEU A 106 3.80 -11.56 5.55
CA LEU A 106 5.07 -11.10 6.14
C LEU A 106 6.20 -11.05 5.11
N LEU A 107 6.77 -9.86 4.90
CA LEU A 107 7.97 -9.70 4.07
C LEU A 107 9.14 -10.55 4.59
N GLY A 108 9.31 -10.64 5.91
CA GLY A 108 10.41 -11.37 6.52
C GLY A 108 10.43 -12.84 6.16
N ARG A 109 9.26 -13.48 6.03
CA ARG A 109 9.20 -14.89 5.58
C ARG A 109 9.73 -15.05 4.17
N CYS A 110 9.27 -14.23 3.24
CA CYS A 110 9.74 -14.27 1.86
C CYS A 110 11.26 -14.06 1.74
N ILE A 111 11.82 -13.10 2.50
CA ILE A 111 13.27 -12.83 2.49
C ILE A 111 14.07 -13.99 3.12
N GLU A 112 13.66 -14.48 4.29
CA GLU A 112 14.37 -15.57 4.96
C GLU A 112 14.26 -16.89 4.18
N ASP A 113 13.13 -17.16 3.51
CA ASP A 113 12.99 -18.31 2.63
C ASP A 113 13.91 -18.20 1.41
N ALA A 114 14.02 -17.02 0.79
CA ALA A 114 14.98 -16.80 -0.29
C ALA A 114 16.42 -17.05 0.16
N LYS A 115 16.80 -16.58 1.36
CA LYS A 115 18.14 -16.79 1.93
C LYS A 115 18.45 -18.27 2.17
N LYS A 116 17.47 -19.10 2.54
CA LYS A 116 17.69 -20.56 2.77
C LYS A 116 18.20 -21.30 1.53
N HIS A 117 18.01 -20.76 0.32
CA HIS A 117 18.53 -21.36 -0.90
C HIS A 117 20.05 -21.13 -1.11
N GLY A 118 20.67 -20.21 -0.36
CA GLY A 118 22.10 -19.92 -0.48
C GLY A 118 22.96 -20.87 0.36
N THR A 119 24.05 -21.37 -0.22
CA THR A 119 24.99 -22.29 0.43
C THR A 119 26.08 -21.58 1.22
N ASN A 120 26.28 -20.28 0.98
CA ASN A 120 27.26 -19.42 1.64
C ASN A 120 26.71 -17.99 1.80
N GLU A 121 27.40 -17.14 2.57
CA GLU A 121 26.92 -15.78 2.88
C GLU A 121 26.77 -14.89 1.64
N ALA A 122 27.63 -15.05 0.62
CA ALA A 122 27.52 -14.28 -0.61
C ALA A 122 26.24 -14.68 -1.40
N GLU A 123 25.92 -15.97 -1.46
CA GLU A 123 24.69 -16.46 -2.09
C GLU A 123 23.44 -16.05 -1.31
N LYS A 124 23.45 -16.14 0.02
CA LYS A 124 22.32 -15.66 0.86
C LYS A 124 22.07 -14.17 0.63
N ALA A 125 23.13 -13.38 0.60
CA ALA A 125 23.09 -11.95 0.33
C ALA A 125 22.56 -11.64 -1.08
N LEU A 126 22.91 -12.47 -2.07
CA LEU A 126 22.39 -12.38 -3.44
C LEU A 126 20.89 -12.71 -3.50
N TYR A 127 20.44 -13.79 -2.86
CA TYR A 127 19.03 -14.19 -2.89
C TYR A 127 18.12 -13.24 -2.12
N GLU A 128 18.57 -12.66 -1.00
CA GLU A 128 17.84 -11.58 -0.34
C GLU A 128 17.66 -10.38 -1.29
N ARG A 129 18.73 -9.94 -1.96
CA ARG A 129 18.65 -8.83 -2.93
C ARG A 129 17.66 -9.15 -4.04
N ASN A 130 17.69 -10.38 -4.56
CA ASN A 130 16.77 -10.82 -5.60
C ASN A 130 15.30 -10.82 -5.11
N ALA A 131 15.03 -11.28 -3.89
CA ALA A 131 13.71 -11.28 -3.30
C ALA A 131 13.17 -9.85 -3.12
N ARG A 132 13.98 -8.94 -2.58
CA ARG A 132 13.66 -7.51 -2.46
C ARG A 132 13.38 -6.87 -3.81
N ASN A 133 14.26 -7.11 -4.79
CA ASN A 133 14.16 -6.55 -6.13
C ASN A 133 12.87 -7.00 -6.83
N LEU A 134 12.58 -8.31 -6.82
CA LEU A 134 11.45 -8.89 -7.57
C LEU A 134 10.11 -8.27 -7.18
N ILE A 135 9.89 -7.99 -5.89
CA ILE A 135 8.63 -7.41 -5.38
C ILE A 135 8.60 -5.87 -5.40
N THR A 136 9.69 -5.21 -5.81
CA THR A 136 9.80 -3.74 -5.85
C THR A 136 10.21 -3.23 -7.23
N THR A 137 11.51 -3.04 -7.50
CA THR A 137 12.04 -2.43 -8.73
C THR A 137 12.05 -3.36 -9.93
N TRP A 138 11.97 -4.68 -9.71
CA TRP A 138 11.99 -5.78 -10.67
C TRP A 138 13.31 -5.92 -11.47
N GLY A 139 13.98 -4.82 -11.77
CA GLY A 139 15.35 -4.73 -12.27
C GLY A 139 16.13 -3.62 -11.57
N ASP A 140 17.09 -3.03 -12.26
CA ASP A 140 17.82 -1.88 -11.75
C ASP A 140 16.92 -0.65 -11.48
N LYS A 141 17.52 0.41 -10.92
CA LYS A 141 16.83 1.66 -10.56
C LYS A 141 16.07 2.35 -11.71
N ASP A 142 16.47 2.11 -12.96
CA ASP A 142 15.86 2.71 -14.16
C ASP A 142 14.91 1.73 -14.87
N ASN A 143 14.73 0.53 -14.31
CA ASN A 143 13.85 -0.46 -14.88
C ASN A 143 12.40 0.01 -14.87
N ARG A 144 11.74 -0.18 -16.01
CA ARG A 144 10.37 0.27 -16.26
C ARG A 144 9.36 -0.54 -15.45
N LEU A 145 9.69 -1.76 -15.05
CA LEU A 145 8.82 -2.74 -14.38
C LEU A 145 8.74 -2.53 -12.86
N HIS A 146 9.17 -1.36 -12.36
CA HIS A 146 8.94 -0.95 -10.98
C HIS A 146 7.47 -1.15 -10.57
N GLU A 147 7.25 -1.73 -9.40
CA GLU A 147 5.96 -2.15 -8.81
C GLU A 147 5.17 -3.24 -9.57
N TYR A 148 5.74 -3.91 -10.56
CA TYR A 148 5.02 -4.96 -11.31
C TYR A 148 4.51 -6.11 -10.41
N SER A 149 5.34 -6.54 -9.46
CA SER A 149 4.97 -7.59 -8.48
C SER A 149 4.76 -7.01 -7.08
N ALA A 150 4.22 -5.79 -6.97
CA ALA A 150 3.97 -5.13 -5.70
C ALA A 150 3.11 -6.00 -4.75
N ARG A 151 3.44 -5.97 -3.45
CA ARG A 151 2.75 -6.72 -2.39
C ARG A 151 2.27 -5.77 -1.30
N GLN A 152 1.23 -6.13 -0.55
CA GLN A 152 0.85 -5.39 0.67
C GLN A 152 1.23 -6.25 1.85
N TRP A 153 2.53 -6.27 2.13
CA TRP A 153 3.10 -7.10 3.17
C TRP A 153 3.58 -6.24 4.34
N ASN A 154 3.43 -6.79 5.54
CA ASN A 154 4.03 -6.24 6.75
C ASN A 154 5.54 -6.11 6.55
N GLY A 155 6.11 -4.99 6.99
CA GLY A 155 7.50 -4.65 6.74
C GLY A 155 7.67 -3.90 5.42
N LEU A 156 7.08 -4.39 4.32
CA LEU A 156 7.20 -3.72 3.02
C LEU A 156 6.40 -2.40 3.00
N LEU A 157 5.19 -2.40 3.57
CA LEU A 157 4.37 -1.19 3.76
C LEU A 157 5.13 -0.11 4.54
N ARG A 158 5.62 -0.43 5.74
CA ARG A 158 6.33 0.55 6.57
C ARG A 158 7.72 0.94 6.07
N SER A 159 8.47 0.05 5.43
CA SER A 159 9.89 0.29 5.10
C SER A 159 10.15 0.71 3.66
N PHE A 160 9.25 0.41 2.73
CA PHE A 160 9.39 0.76 1.31
C PHE A 160 8.30 1.71 0.85
N TYR A 161 7.03 1.40 1.09
CA TYR A 161 5.93 2.22 0.55
C TYR A 161 5.75 3.54 1.31
N LYS A 162 5.66 3.50 2.65
CA LYS A 162 5.47 4.69 3.50
C LYS A 162 6.56 5.76 3.29
N PRO A 163 7.87 5.45 3.33
CA PRO A 163 8.90 6.49 3.20
C PRO A 163 8.91 7.18 1.83
N ARG A 164 8.41 6.53 0.77
CA ARG A 164 8.25 7.17 -0.54
C ARG A 164 7.15 8.23 -0.50
N TRP A 165 6.02 7.92 0.11
CA TRP A 165 4.92 8.86 0.29
C TRP A 165 5.30 10.00 1.23
N GLU A 166 6.02 9.73 2.31
CA GLU A 166 6.53 10.78 3.22
C GLU A 166 7.45 11.77 2.50
N GLN A 167 8.41 11.27 1.69
CA GLN A 167 9.27 12.13 0.87
C GLN A 167 8.47 12.96 -0.14
N PHE A 168 7.48 12.35 -0.80
CA PHE A 168 6.61 13.04 -1.74
C PHE A 168 5.80 14.15 -1.07
N PHE A 169 5.18 13.87 0.08
CA PHE A 169 4.39 14.85 0.82
C PHE A 169 5.24 15.99 1.36
N ALA A 170 6.45 15.71 1.85
CA ALA A 170 7.39 16.75 2.28
C ALA A 170 7.79 17.67 1.13
N ASP A 171 8.13 17.11 -0.04
CA ASP A 171 8.48 17.90 -1.22
C ASP A 171 7.29 18.73 -1.74
N ALA A 172 6.09 18.15 -1.76
CA ALA A 172 4.86 18.85 -2.15
C ALA A 172 4.47 19.96 -1.17
N GLU A 173 4.57 19.73 0.14
CA GLU A 173 4.36 20.75 1.17
C GLU A 173 5.32 21.94 0.97
N ASN A 174 6.60 21.64 0.74
CA ASN A 174 7.61 22.67 0.45
C ASN A 174 7.28 23.48 -0.80
N SER A 175 6.77 22.83 -1.86
CA SER A 175 6.29 23.52 -3.05
C SER A 175 5.11 24.46 -2.76
N LEU A 176 4.14 24.03 -1.95
CA LEU A 176 3.01 24.89 -1.53
C LEU A 176 3.50 26.11 -0.74
N LEU A 177 4.38 25.90 0.25
CA LEU A 177 4.92 26.97 1.08
C LEU A 177 5.70 28.03 0.28
N LYS A 178 6.39 27.61 -0.78
CA LYS A 178 7.16 28.49 -1.67
C LYS A 178 6.34 29.06 -2.81
N ASN A 179 5.08 28.64 -2.98
CA ASN A 179 4.25 28.94 -4.14
C ASN A 179 4.96 28.54 -5.46
N GLU A 180 5.60 27.37 -5.46
CA GLU A 180 6.31 26.78 -6.59
C GLU A 180 5.57 25.54 -7.09
N LYS A 181 5.75 25.21 -8.37
CA LYS A 181 5.20 23.96 -8.92
C LYS A 181 6.04 22.76 -8.45
N PHE A 182 5.38 21.71 -7.95
CA PHE A 182 6.05 20.45 -7.65
C PHE A 182 6.74 19.86 -8.89
N ASN A 183 8.03 19.54 -8.75
CA ASN A 183 8.83 18.95 -9.82
C ASN A 183 8.81 17.41 -9.73
N GLN A 184 7.85 16.80 -10.43
CA GLN A 184 7.67 15.34 -10.46
C GLN A 184 8.90 14.60 -11.00
N ASP A 185 9.58 15.12 -12.03
CA ASP A 185 10.73 14.43 -12.63
C ASP A 185 11.94 14.43 -11.69
N ALA A 186 12.17 15.53 -10.97
CA ALA A 186 13.21 15.61 -9.95
C ALA A 186 12.91 14.66 -8.78
N PHE A 187 11.65 14.59 -8.33
CA PHE A 187 11.23 13.61 -7.31
C PHE A 187 11.47 12.17 -7.79
N VAL A 188 11.00 11.82 -8.99
CA VAL A 188 11.17 10.47 -9.55
C VAL A 188 12.64 10.09 -9.69
N SER A 189 13.48 11.03 -10.10
CA SER A 189 14.93 10.79 -10.21
C SER A 189 15.57 10.49 -8.86
N ARG A 190 15.17 11.19 -7.80
CA ARG A 190 15.65 10.92 -6.43
C ARG A 190 15.11 9.60 -5.89
N ILE A 191 13.80 9.36 -6.04
CA ILE A 191 13.13 8.22 -5.40
C ILE A 191 13.60 6.89 -5.98
N ARG A 192 13.97 6.83 -7.27
CA ARG A 192 14.57 5.63 -7.88
C ARG A 192 15.88 5.21 -7.21
N ASN A 193 16.73 6.17 -6.88
CA ASN A 193 17.99 5.87 -6.17
C ASN A 193 17.70 5.38 -4.75
N TRP A 194 16.73 5.99 -4.07
CA TRP A 194 16.31 5.56 -2.74
C TRP A 194 15.73 4.14 -2.76
N GLU A 195 14.85 3.83 -3.71
CA GLU A 195 14.27 2.50 -3.93
C GLU A 195 15.36 1.45 -4.16
N TRP A 196 16.35 1.78 -4.99
CA TRP A 196 17.47 0.88 -5.26
C TRP A 196 18.38 0.66 -4.03
N ASN A 197 18.58 1.68 -3.21
CA ASN A 197 19.30 1.52 -1.95
C ASN A 197 18.55 0.59 -1.00
N TRP A 198 17.22 0.69 -0.92
CA TRP A 198 16.40 -0.23 -0.13
C TRP A 198 16.53 -1.68 -0.61
N VAL A 199 16.56 -1.91 -1.92
CA VAL A 199 16.77 -3.24 -2.53
C VAL A 199 18.12 -3.85 -2.12
N ASN A 200 19.15 -3.01 -1.96
CA ASN A 200 20.48 -3.44 -1.54
C ASN A 200 20.69 -3.40 -0.01
N GLY A 201 19.64 -3.10 0.76
CA GLY A 201 19.64 -3.12 2.21
C GLY A 201 19.70 -4.54 2.80
N ARG A 202 19.88 -4.59 4.13
CA ARG A 202 20.02 -5.82 4.94
C ARG A 202 19.17 -5.77 6.22
N GLU A 203 18.18 -4.89 6.24
CA GLU A 203 17.28 -4.74 7.39
C GLU A 203 16.53 -6.04 7.64
N LEU A 204 16.42 -6.42 8.91
CA LEU A 204 15.67 -7.62 9.29
C LEU A 204 14.18 -7.30 9.42
N PHE A 205 13.35 -8.25 9.01
CA PHE A 205 11.91 -8.18 9.12
C PHE A 205 11.37 -9.34 9.94
N ARG A 206 10.23 -9.14 10.58
CA ARG A 206 9.60 -10.19 11.39
C ARG A 206 9.18 -11.36 10.49
N THR A 207 9.43 -12.58 10.96
CA THR A 207 8.98 -13.83 10.34
C THR A 207 7.77 -14.44 11.04
N GLU A 208 7.45 -13.97 12.24
CA GLU A 208 6.31 -14.41 13.02
C GLU A 208 5.21 -13.35 13.02
N ALA A 209 3.97 -13.82 12.89
CA ALA A 209 2.79 -12.97 12.98
C ALA A 209 2.62 -12.45 14.42
N SER A 210 2.03 -11.26 14.55
CA SER A 210 1.78 -10.63 15.85
C SER A 210 0.44 -9.94 15.86
N GLY A 211 -0.28 -10.06 16.97
CA GLY A 211 -1.66 -9.58 17.12
C GLY A 211 -2.71 -10.61 16.69
N ASP A 212 -3.95 -10.40 17.13
CA ASP A 212 -5.09 -11.22 16.73
C ASP A 212 -5.73 -10.66 15.44
N PRO A 213 -5.83 -11.45 14.35
CA PRO A 213 -6.42 -11.00 13.09
C PRO A 213 -7.84 -10.43 13.22
N VAL A 214 -8.67 -11.01 14.09
CA VAL A 214 -10.06 -10.59 14.29
C VAL A 214 -10.11 -9.28 15.07
N GLU A 215 -9.35 -9.16 16.16
CA GLU A 215 -9.32 -7.93 16.97
C GLU A 215 -8.75 -6.75 16.19
N VAL A 216 -7.68 -6.95 15.41
CA VAL A 216 -7.11 -5.89 14.57
C VAL A 216 -8.08 -5.52 13.43
N SER A 217 -8.75 -6.49 12.81
CA SER A 217 -9.77 -6.20 11.79
C SER A 217 -10.96 -5.43 12.37
N LEU A 218 -11.41 -5.76 13.59
CA LEU A 218 -12.44 -5.01 14.33
C LEU A 218 -11.99 -3.57 14.65
N LYS A 219 -10.72 -3.39 15.04
CA LYS A 219 -10.13 -2.06 15.23
C LYS A 219 -10.18 -1.24 13.94
N MET A 220 -9.78 -1.83 12.81
CA MET A 220 -9.86 -1.16 11.50
C MET A 220 -11.30 -0.82 11.11
N PHE A 221 -12.24 -1.74 11.36
CA PHE A 221 -13.66 -1.53 11.11
C PHE A 221 -14.19 -0.31 11.86
N ARG A 222 -13.97 -0.25 13.18
CA ARG A 222 -14.41 0.88 14.01
C ARG A 222 -13.82 2.21 13.53
N LYS A 223 -12.56 2.22 13.11
CA LYS A 223 -11.85 3.43 12.68
C LYS A 223 -12.33 3.93 11.31
N TYR A 224 -12.51 3.05 10.34
CA TYR A 224 -12.67 3.46 8.93
C TYR A 224 -14.05 3.27 8.35
N HIS A 225 -14.86 2.34 8.87
CA HIS A 225 -16.11 1.95 8.21
C HIS A 225 -17.06 3.13 7.98
N HIS A 226 -17.33 3.91 9.04
CA HIS A 226 -18.21 5.08 8.94
C HIS A 226 -17.69 6.15 7.96
N ILE A 227 -16.37 6.34 7.90
CA ILE A 227 -15.71 7.27 6.96
C ILE A 227 -15.94 6.80 5.51
N ILE A 228 -15.72 5.50 5.26
CA ILE A 228 -15.87 4.90 3.93
C ILE A 228 -17.33 4.93 3.48
N MET A 229 -18.27 4.63 4.38
CA MET A 229 -19.70 4.67 4.06
C MET A 229 -20.21 6.09 3.79
N ALA A 230 -19.62 7.11 4.42
CA ALA A 230 -19.95 8.51 4.21
C ALA A 230 -19.26 9.13 2.98
N ALA A 231 -18.13 8.60 2.52
CA ALA A 231 -17.35 9.19 1.43
C ALA A 231 -18.12 9.24 0.10
N GLU A 232 -17.92 10.30 -0.68
CA GLU A 232 -18.36 10.32 -2.08
C GLU A 232 -17.45 9.38 -2.90
N GLU A 233 -18.05 8.56 -3.77
CA GLU A 233 -17.32 7.63 -4.62
C GLU A 233 -17.44 8.04 -6.09
N PRO A 234 -16.34 7.93 -6.87
CA PRO A 234 -16.40 8.17 -8.30
C PRO A 234 -17.34 7.15 -8.96
N GLU A 235 -18.00 7.57 -10.04
CA GLU A 235 -18.92 6.70 -10.80
C GLU A 235 -18.24 5.38 -11.22
N LYS A 236 -18.99 4.28 -11.13
CA LYS A 236 -18.55 2.98 -11.66
C LYS A 236 -18.20 3.14 -13.13
N GLN A 237 -17.01 2.70 -13.54
CA GLN A 237 -16.77 2.53 -14.96
C GLN A 237 -17.57 1.32 -15.47
N PRO A 238 -18.18 1.41 -16.66
CA PRO A 238 -18.80 0.24 -17.28
C PRO A 238 -17.73 -0.84 -17.40
N SER A 239 -18.08 -2.08 -17.05
CA SER A 239 -17.20 -3.22 -17.23
C SER A 239 -16.79 -3.26 -18.69
N THR A 240 -15.57 -2.86 -19.02
CA THR A 240 -15.01 -3.18 -20.31
C THR A 240 -14.92 -4.68 -20.35
N GLN A 241 -15.79 -5.32 -21.13
CA GLN A 241 -15.51 -6.66 -21.63
C GLN A 241 -14.06 -6.65 -22.12
N LEU A 242 -13.33 -7.71 -21.80
CA LEU A 242 -12.00 -8.01 -22.33
C LEU A 242 -12.09 -8.08 -23.86
N ALA A 243 -12.19 -6.92 -24.51
CA ALA A 243 -12.18 -6.77 -25.95
C ALA A 243 -10.75 -6.41 -26.32
N ASN A 244 -10.08 -7.40 -26.89
CA ASN A 244 -8.84 -7.29 -27.64
C ASN A 244 -7.58 -7.06 -26.81
N ILE A 245 -7.06 -8.15 -26.26
CA ILE A 245 -5.61 -8.35 -26.20
C ILE A 245 -5.24 -9.02 -27.54
N PRO A 246 -4.33 -8.45 -28.35
CA PRO A 246 -3.86 -9.09 -29.58
C PRO A 246 -3.09 -10.38 -29.33
#